data_AF-A0A945H8U5-F1
#
_entry.id   AF-A0A945H8U5-F1
#
_cell.length_a   1.000
_cell.length_b   1.000
_cell.length_c   1.000
_cell.angle_alpha   90.00
_cell.angle_beta   90.00
_cell.angle_gamma   90.00
#
_symmetry.space_group_name_H-M   'P 1'
#
loop_
_entity.id
_entity.type
_entity.pdbx_description
1 polymer ?
#
loop_
_entity_poly.entity_id
_entity_poly.type
_entity_poly.pdbx_seq_one_letter_code
_entity_poly.pdbx_strand_id
1 'polypeptide(L)'
;MTLLDNIPPGLLLILGAIVLLLLPATARKAGAIALAALGFFAISQLETGERLSPPFLGFDLTLLRVDATSKAFGYIFTLCAVA
;
A
#
# COMPACT_ATOMS: atom_id res chain seq x y z
N MET A 1 -8.12 16.12 -7.01
CA MET A 1 -7.67 15.66 -5.68
C MET A 1 -8.55 14.48 -5.31
N THR A 2 -8.14 13.29 -5.72
CA THR A 2 -8.91 12.08 -5.47
C THR A 2 -8.52 11.50 -4.12
N LEU A 3 -9.42 10.73 -3.49
CA LEU A 3 -9.15 10.12 -2.17
C LEU A 3 -7.90 9.23 -2.13
N LEU A 4 -7.37 8.82 -3.30
CA LEU A 4 -6.16 8.03 -3.41
C LEU A 4 -4.87 8.87 -3.29
N ASP A 5 -4.92 10.20 -3.48
CA ASP A 5 -3.74 11.06 -3.47
C ASP A 5 -3.12 11.22 -2.06
N ASN A 6 -3.81 10.79 -1.00
CA ASN A 6 -3.38 10.95 0.40
C ASN A 6 -3.34 9.63 1.18
N ILE A 7 -3.58 8.49 0.54
CA ILE A 7 -3.60 7.19 1.23
C ILE A 7 -2.30 6.45 0.90
N PRO A 8 -1.39 6.25 1.87
CA PRO A 8 -0.18 5.50 1.61
C PRO A 8 -0.52 4.03 1.29
N PRO A 9 0.19 3.37 0.35
CA PRO A 9 -0.10 1.98 -0.01
C PRO A 9 -0.11 1.01 1.17
N GLY A 10 0.70 1.28 2.21
CA GLY A 10 0.68 0.49 3.44
C GLY A 10 -0.68 0.49 4.14
N LEU A 11 -1.39 1.62 4.18
CA LEU A 11 -2.73 1.70 4.76
C LEU A 11 -3.75 0.91 3.93
N LEU A 12 -3.65 0.99 2.59
CA LEU A 12 -4.46 0.19 1.68
C LEU A 12 -4.30 -1.32 1.95
N LEU A 13 -3.07 -1.78 2.13
CA LEU A 13 -2.78 -3.19 2.43
C LEU A 13 -3.31 -3.62 3.79
N ILE A 14 -3.15 -2.79 4.83
CA ILE A 14 -3.67 -3.09 6.18
C ILE A 14 -5.20 -3.18 6.17
N LEU A 15 -5.88 -2.19 5.58
CA LEU A 15 -7.34 -2.17 5.51
C LEU A 15 -7.86 -3.33 4.66
N GLY A 16 -7.21 -3.61 3.52
CA GLY A 16 -7.53 -4.75 2.69
C GLY A 16 -7.41 -6.08 3.44
N ALA A 17 -6.36 -6.26 4.26
CA ALA A 17 -6.18 -7.46 5.06
C ALA A 17 -7.31 -7.62 6.11
N ILE A 18 -7.77 -6.54 6.73
CA ILE A 18 -8.93 -6.56 7.63
C ILE A 18 -10.19 -7.01 6.88
N VAL A 19 -10.43 -6.48 5.67
CA VAL A 19 -11.56 -6.89 4.83
C VAL A 19 -11.49 -8.39 4.51
N LEU A 20 -10.30 -8.93 4.21
CA LEU A 20 -10.12 -10.36 3.93
C LEU A 20 -10.53 -11.28 5.09
N LEU A 21 -10.48 -10.81 6.34
CA LEU A 21 -10.95 -11.58 7.50
C LEU A 21 -12.46 -11.84 7.46
N LEU A 22 -13.21 -10.92 6.84
CA LEU A 22 -14.67 -11.02 6.70
C LEU A 22 -15.08 -11.96 5.55
N LEU A 23 -14.15 -12.28 4.64
CA LEU A 23 -14.42 -13.14 3.48
C LEU A 23 -14.42 -14.63 3.86
N PRO A 24 -15.28 -15.46 3.23
CA PRO A 24 -15.22 -16.91 3.35
C PRO A 24 -13.93 -17.47 2.74
N ALA A 25 -13.54 -18.67 3.16
CA ALA A 25 -12.23 -19.26 2.82
C ALA A 25 -11.94 -19.34 1.31
N THR A 26 -12.98 -19.58 0.49
CA THR A 26 -12.86 -19.64 -0.98
C THR A 26 -12.55 -18.27 -1.59
N ALA A 27 -13.23 -17.22 -1.14
CA ALA A 27 -13.03 -15.85 -1.63
C ALA A 27 -11.75 -15.20 -1.08
N ARG A 28 -11.32 -15.59 0.13
CA ARG A 28 -10.12 -15.04 0.77
C ARG A 28 -8.84 -15.25 -0.04
N LYS A 29 -8.71 -16.41 -0.72
CA LYS A 29 -7.55 -16.71 -1.58
C LYS A 29 -7.46 -15.76 -2.78
N ALA A 30 -8.55 -15.63 -3.53
CA ALA A 30 -8.61 -14.71 -4.66
C ALA A 30 -8.47 -13.26 -4.20
N GLY A 31 -9.07 -12.91 -3.06
CA GLY A 31 -8.97 -11.59 -2.45
C GLY A 31 -7.55 -11.22 -2.04
N ALA A 32 -6.76 -12.16 -1.50
CA ALA A 32 -5.36 -11.91 -1.15
C ALA A 32 -4.50 -11.57 -2.38
N ILE A 33 -4.69 -12.31 -3.48
CA ILE A 33 -4.01 -12.03 -4.76
C ILE A 33 -4.45 -10.68 -5.32
N ALA A 34 -5.75 -10.38 -5.29
CA ALA A 34 -6.28 -9.09 -5.72
C ALA A 34 -5.71 -7.94 -4.89
N LEU A 35 -5.57 -8.12 -3.57
CA LEU A 35 -4.99 -7.12 -2.67
C LEU A 35 -3.51 -6.88 -2.97
N ALA A 36 -2.74 -7.94 -3.25
CA ALA A 36 -1.35 -7.81 -3.69
C ALA A 36 -1.24 -7.04 -5.02
N ALA A 37 -2.10 -7.36 -5.99
CA ALA A 37 -2.15 -6.64 -7.26
C ALA A 37 -2.55 -5.17 -7.11
N LEU A 38 -3.52 -4.86 -6.24
CA LEU A 38 -3.91 -3.49 -5.90
C LEU A 38 -2.77 -2.72 -5.21
N GLY A 39 -2.03 -3.38 -4.31
CA GLY A 39 -0.83 -2.81 -3.69
C GLY A 39 0.26 -2.48 -4.72
N PHE A 40 0.54 -3.43 -5.63
CA PHE A 40 1.49 -3.21 -6.72
C PHE A 40 1.08 -2.02 -7.60
N PHE A 41 -0.19 -1.98 -8.00
CA PHE A 41 -0.73 -0.87 -8.78
C PHE A 41 -0.61 0.46 -8.02
N ALA A 42 -0.98 0.51 -6.74
CA ALA A 42 -0.85 1.74 -5.95
C ALA A 42 0.61 2.23 -5.89
N ILE A 43 1.59 1.33 -5.74
CA ILE A 43 3.01 1.68 -5.72
C ILE A 43 3.50 2.13 -7.11
N SER A 44 2.98 1.56 -8.21
CA SER A 44 3.37 1.96 -9.56
C SER A 44 2.99 3.38 -9.91
N GLN A 45 1.90 3.88 -9.31
CA GLN A 45 1.42 5.25 -9.51
C GLN A 45 2.23 6.31 -8.75
N LEU A 46 3.02 5.93 -7.74
CA LEU A 46 3.79 6.87 -6.93
C LEU A 46 4.98 7.45 -7.70
N GLU A 47 5.27 8.74 -7.54
CA GLU A 47 6.45 9.37 -8.15
C GLU A 47 7.66 9.34 -7.21
N THR A 48 8.86 9.17 -7.77
CA THR A 48 10.09 9.25 -6.95
C THR A 48 10.26 10.68 -6.43
N GLY A 49 10.45 10.83 -5.12
CA GLY A 49 10.49 12.12 -4.42
C GLY A 49 9.19 12.48 -3.72
N GLU A 50 8.10 11.75 -3.97
CA GLU A 50 6.81 11.96 -3.31
C GLU A 50 6.90 11.67 -1.80
N ARG A 51 6.20 12.48 -1.00
CA ARG A 51 6.24 12.40 0.46
C ARG A 51 4.91 12.79 1.09
N LEU A 52 4.48 11.98 2.05
CA LEU A 52 3.37 12.29 2.94
C LEU A 52 3.93 12.45 4.36
N SER A 53 3.93 13.68 4.86
CA SER A 53 4.44 13.98 6.21
C SER A 53 3.57 14.98 6.98
N PRO A 54 2.37 14.56 7.45
CA PRO A 54 1.53 15.44 8.24
C PRO A 54 2.13 15.70 9.63
N PRO A 55 1.91 16.90 10.19
CA PRO A 55 2.30 17.21 11.56
C PRO A 55 1.38 16.48 12.55
N PHE A 56 1.95 16.00 13.65
CA PHE A 56 1.23 15.32 14.72
C PHE A 56 1.96 15.47 16.06
N LEU A 57 1.28 16.00 17.07
CA LEU A 57 1.83 16.21 18.43
C LEU A 57 3.17 16.98 18.44
N GLY A 58 3.38 17.90 17.49
CA GLY A 58 4.63 18.66 17.38
C GLY A 58 5.77 17.93 16.64
N PHE A 59 5.52 16.76 16.07
CA PHE A 59 6.45 16.01 15.20
C PHE A 59 5.92 15.91 13.77
N ASP A 60 6.80 15.78 12.78
CA ASP A 60 6.41 15.46 11.41
C ASP A 60 6.44 13.93 11.20
N LEU A 61 5.25 13.32 11.09
CA LEU A 61 5.13 11.89 10.88
C LEU A 61 5.42 11.55 9.43
N THR A 62 6.48 10.79 9.15
CA THR A 62 6.74 10.33 7.78
C THR A 62 5.89 9.10 7.48
N LEU A 63 4.68 9.31 6.96
CA LEU A 63 3.74 8.23 6.60
C LEU A 63 4.08 7.60 5.24
N LEU A 64 4.66 8.37 4.32
CA LEU A 64 5.15 7.89 3.03
C LEU A 64 6.40 8.68 2.66
N ARG A 65 7.42 7.99 2.17
CA ARG A 65 8.57 8.57 1.49
C ARG A 65 8.91 7.66 0.31
N VAL A 66 8.91 8.23 -0.89
CA VAL A 66 9.19 7.47 -2.11
C VAL A 66 10.59 7.81 -2.58
N ASP A 67 11.53 6.91 -2.29
CA ASP A 67 12.86 6.90 -2.89
C ASP A 67 13.01 5.69 -3.82
N ALA A 68 14.04 5.68 -4.66
CA ALA A 68 14.25 4.62 -5.65
C ALA A 68 14.35 3.23 -5.00
N THR A 69 14.97 3.14 -3.81
CA THR A 69 15.15 1.88 -3.09
C THR A 69 13.83 1.42 -2.49
N SER A 70 13.12 2.29 -1.76
CA SER A 70 11.81 2.00 -1.18
C SER A 70 10.78 1.60 -2.24
N LYS A 71 10.79 2.26 -3.41
CA LYS A 71 9.89 1.93 -4.54
C LYS A 71 10.21 0.55 -5.13
N ALA A 72 11.50 0.21 -5.31
CA ALA A 72 11.91 -1.11 -5.75
C ALA A 72 11.49 -2.22 -4.78
N PHE A 73 11.69 -2.03 -3.47
CA PHE A 73 11.21 -2.98 -2.46
C PHE A 73 9.69 -3.10 -2.42
N GLY A 74 8.96 -1.99 -2.63
CA GLY A 74 7.52 -2.00 -2.75
C GLY A 74 7.02 -2.96 -3.86
N TYR A 75 7.66 -2.93 -5.03
CA TYR A 75 7.37 -3.88 -6.11
C TYR A 75 7.73 -5.32 -5.73
N ILE A 76 8.92 -5.54 -5.16
CA ILE A 76 9.37 -6.89 -4.77
C ILE A 76 8.38 -7.52 -3.78
N PHE A 77 8.00 -6.80 -2.73
CA PHE A 77 7.11 -7.33 -1.69
C PHE A 77 5.71 -7.65 -2.20
N THR A 78 5.16 -6.81 -3.09
CA THR A 78 3.83 -7.05 -3.65
C THR A 78 3.82 -8.18 -4.68
N LEU A 79 4.91 -8.36 -5.45
CA LEU A 79 5.06 -9.51 -6.35
C LEU A 79 5.29 -10.82 -5.59
N CYS A 80 6.12 -10.82 -4.54
CA CYS A 80 6.35 -12.00 -3.70
C CYS A 80 5.08 -12.49 -3.01
N ALA A 81 4.08 -11.63 -2.80
CA ALA A 81 2.81 -12.02 -2.19
C ALA A 81 1.94 -12.93 -3.09
N VAL A 82 2.28 -13.04 -4.39
CA VAL A 82 1.57 -13.89 -5.37
C VAL A 82 2.39 -15.14 -5.75
N ALA A 83 3.67 -15.17 -5.37
CA ALA A 83 4.62 -16.24 -5.71
C ALA A 83 4.48 -17.49 -4.83
#